data_AF-A0A364VD48-F1
#
_entry.id   AF-A0A364VD48-F1
#
_cell.length_a   1.000
_cell.length_b   1.000
_cell.length_c   1.000
_cell.angle_alpha   90.00
_cell.angle_beta   90.00
_cell.angle_gamma   90.00
#
_symmetry.space_group_name_H-M   'P 1'
#
loop_
_entity.id
_entity.type
_entity.pdbx_description
1 polymer ?
#
loop_
_entity_poly.entity_id
_entity_poly.type
_entity_poly.pdbx_seq_one_letter_code
_entity_poly.pdbx_strand_id
1 'polypeptide(L)'
;MMSAAHQAAKARDVSPIVDATNSAIREALARSVIWRRMTDGTLSFAGRAAFLEQHWEGLRVLRTGLEGLGGSGDTVTAALARNAELLGSALDSAHATARWRDHHVTMPAMLQFRRRVNEMAAGKDAIGLHAHAVVRLAAVAACPVAHEMAQIDPRRDITCVLSTEDEEHFAEEISNATLLVLAQGADVCRAYQGVNRASSCAITAAAIRRALSQSGEAQ
;
A
#
# COMPACT_ATOMS: atom_id res chain seq x y z
N MET A 1 24.64 -3.07 -34.09
CA MET A 1 24.87 -2.73 -32.67
C MET A 1 24.51 -1.25 -32.52
N MET A 2 23.32 -0.92 -32.00
CA MET A 2 22.88 0.49 -31.81
C MET A 2 23.57 1.08 -30.57
N SER A 3 24.08 2.30 -30.65
CA SER A 3 24.80 2.93 -29.53
C SER A 3 23.84 3.38 -28.41
N ALA A 4 24.34 3.44 -27.17
CA ALA A 4 23.60 3.92 -26.01
C ALA A 4 23.00 5.33 -26.22
N ALA A 5 23.63 6.18 -27.04
CA ALA A 5 23.11 7.49 -27.41
C ALA A 5 21.85 7.41 -28.30
N HIS A 6 21.71 6.36 -29.11
CA HIS A 6 20.52 6.13 -29.94
C HIS A 6 19.37 5.49 -29.15
N GLN A 7 19.66 4.80 -28.04
CA GLN A 7 18.64 4.35 -27.07
C GLN A 7 18.16 5.50 -26.17
N ALA A 8 19.06 6.39 -25.74
CA ALA A 8 18.70 7.59 -25.00
C ALA A 8 17.78 8.55 -25.79
N ALA A 9 17.91 8.60 -27.12
CA ALA A 9 17.05 9.39 -28.00
C ALA A 9 15.62 8.83 -28.18
N LYS A 10 15.33 7.62 -27.67
CA LYS A 10 13.99 6.98 -27.71
C LYS A 10 13.33 6.85 -26.34
N ALA A 11 14.04 7.19 -25.27
CA ALA A 11 13.48 7.17 -23.92
C ALA A 11 12.44 8.29 -23.78
N ARG A 12 11.26 7.93 -23.29
CA ARG A 12 10.17 8.87 -23.02
C ARG A 12 10.08 9.17 -21.53
N ASP A 13 9.97 10.45 -21.21
CA ASP A 13 9.91 10.91 -19.84
C ASP A 13 8.48 10.77 -19.27
N VAL A 14 8.30 9.85 -18.32
CA VAL A 14 7.02 9.64 -17.60
C VAL A 14 6.97 10.37 -16.27
N SER A 15 7.99 11.16 -15.91
CA SER A 15 7.97 11.97 -14.68
C SER A 15 6.75 12.90 -14.58
N PRO A 16 6.20 13.49 -15.67
CA PRO A 16 4.98 14.30 -15.56
C PRO A 16 3.76 13.47 -15.14
N ILE A 17 3.67 12.21 -15.59
CA ILE A 17 2.59 11.28 -15.20
C ILE A 17 2.73 10.94 -13.72
N VAL A 18 3.94 10.68 -13.25
CA VAL A 18 4.23 10.39 -11.82
C VAL A 18 3.86 11.58 -10.94
N ASP A 19 4.24 12.80 -11.32
CA ASP A 19 3.92 14.03 -10.58
C ASP A 19 2.43 14.33 -10.51
N ALA A 20 1.74 14.19 -11.65
CA ALA A 20 0.29 14.31 -11.72
C ALA A 20 -0.40 13.26 -10.83
N THR A 21 0.09 12.02 -10.87
CA THR A 21 -0.44 10.91 -10.05
C THR A 21 -0.30 11.18 -8.56
N ASN A 22 0.86 11.65 -8.11
CA ASN A 22 1.09 11.97 -6.70
C ASN A 22 0.07 13.00 -6.18
N SER A 23 -0.19 14.03 -6.97
CA SER A 23 -1.16 15.08 -6.64
C SER A 23 -2.59 14.54 -6.66
N ALA A 24 -2.96 13.82 -7.72
CA ALA A 24 -4.28 13.23 -7.89
C ALA A 24 -4.64 12.22 -6.79
N ILE A 25 -3.70 11.36 -6.39
CA ILE A 25 -3.90 10.38 -5.32
C ILE A 25 -4.13 11.06 -3.98
N ARG A 26 -3.32 12.07 -3.64
CA ARG A 26 -3.48 12.82 -2.39
C ARG A 26 -4.86 13.48 -2.34
N GLU A 27 -5.29 14.10 -3.43
CA GLU A 27 -6.60 14.73 -3.53
C GLU A 27 -7.75 13.72 -3.48
N ALA A 28 -7.64 12.61 -4.22
CA ALA A 28 -8.66 11.56 -4.25
C ALA A 28 -8.83 10.91 -2.87
N LEU A 29 -7.72 10.62 -2.19
CA LEU A 29 -7.73 10.11 -0.82
C LEU A 29 -8.32 11.13 0.14
N ALA A 30 -7.94 12.41 0.07
CA ALA A 30 -8.49 13.45 0.94
C ALA A 30 -10.03 13.57 0.84
N ARG A 31 -10.61 13.31 -0.34
CA ARG A 31 -12.07 13.29 -0.56
C ARG A 31 -12.74 11.96 -0.21
N SER A 32 -11.96 10.89 -0.02
CA SER A 32 -12.47 9.54 0.22
C SER A 32 -13.16 9.41 1.58
N VAL A 33 -14.09 8.46 1.67
CA VAL A 33 -14.81 8.16 2.93
C VAL A 33 -13.85 7.66 4.01
N ILE A 34 -12.87 6.83 3.65
CA ILE A 34 -11.88 6.32 4.61
C ILE A 34 -11.11 7.45 5.26
N TRP A 35 -10.72 8.45 4.47
CA TRP A 35 -9.99 9.60 4.97
C TRP A 35 -10.80 10.46 5.92
N ARG A 36 -12.02 10.81 5.50
CA ARG A 36 -12.96 11.54 6.35
C ARG A 36 -13.13 10.83 7.70
N ARG A 37 -13.35 9.52 7.67
CA ARG A 37 -13.54 8.70 8.87
C ARG A 37 -12.28 8.56 9.74
N MET A 38 -11.10 8.62 9.14
CA MET A 38 -9.83 8.66 9.87
C MET A 38 -9.64 10.01 10.57
N THR A 39 -9.92 11.12 9.88
CA THR A 39 -9.70 12.48 10.40
C THR A 39 -10.74 12.91 11.43
N ASP A 40 -12.01 12.53 11.26
CA ASP A 40 -13.08 12.85 12.21
C ASP A 40 -13.19 11.85 13.38
N GLY A 41 -12.33 10.82 13.38
CA GLY A 41 -12.28 9.79 14.42
C GLY A 41 -13.47 8.83 14.43
N THR A 42 -14.28 8.80 13.37
CA THR A 42 -15.44 7.88 13.26
C THR A 42 -15.05 6.46 12.83
N LEU A 43 -13.85 6.25 12.28
CA LEU A 43 -13.29 4.92 12.04
C LEU A 43 -12.76 4.35 13.35
N SER A 44 -13.12 3.12 13.69
CA SER A 44 -12.55 2.44 14.87
C SER A 44 -11.05 2.23 14.69
N PHE A 45 -10.32 2.04 15.80
CA PHE A 45 -8.90 1.69 15.74
C PHE A 45 -8.64 0.44 14.90
N ALA A 46 -9.46 -0.60 15.06
CA ALA A 46 -9.33 -1.82 14.27
C ALA A 46 -9.48 -1.54 12.76
N GLY A 47 -10.38 -0.62 12.38
CA GLY A 47 -10.48 -0.17 10.99
C GLY A 47 -9.27 0.64 10.54
N ARG A 48 -8.71 1.51 11.38
CA ARG A 48 -7.47 2.25 11.07
C ARG A 48 -6.29 1.29 10.90
N ALA A 49 -6.11 0.34 11.82
CA ALA A 49 -5.07 -0.68 11.75
C ALA A 49 -5.23 -1.52 10.47
N ALA A 50 -6.44 -2.05 10.20
CA ALA A 50 -6.70 -2.83 8.99
C ALA A 50 -6.39 -2.06 7.70
N PHE A 51 -6.68 -0.76 7.65
CA PHE A 51 -6.33 0.08 6.51
C PHE A 51 -4.80 0.15 6.28
N LEU A 52 -4.04 0.31 7.35
CA LEU A 52 -2.58 0.35 7.31
C LEU A 52 -1.98 -1.02 7.01
N GLU A 53 -2.54 -2.09 7.56
CA GLU A 53 -2.16 -3.47 7.23
C GLU A 53 -2.28 -3.73 5.72
N GLN A 54 -3.33 -3.23 5.06
CA GLN A 54 -3.47 -3.37 3.61
C GLN A 54 -2.36 -2.61 2.86
N HIS A 55 -1.99 -1.42 3.29
CA HIS A 55 -0.87 -0.69 2.68
C HIS A 55 0.46 -1.41 2.89
N TRP A 56 0.69 -1.96 4.08
CA TRP A 56 1.88 -2.75 4.40
C TRP A 56 2.00 -3.98 3.51
N GLU A 57 0.92 -4.76 3.37
CA GLU A 57 0.89 -5.93 2.50
C GLU A 57 1.09 -5.54 1.03
N GLY A 58 0.44 -4.46 0.58
CA GLY A 58 0.58 -3.97 -0.78
C GLY A 58 2.02 -3.62 -1.16
N LEU A 59 2.76 -2.96 -0.24
CA LEU A 59 4.19 -2.65 -0.44
C LEU A 59 5.04 -3.92 -0.56
N ARG A 60 4.79 -4.93 0.29
CA ARG A 60 5.53 -6.20 0.29
C ARG A 60 5.30 -7.01 -0.98
N VAL A 61 4.04 -7.06 -1.43
CA VAL A 61 3.64 -7.78 -2.63
C VAL A 61 4.30 -7.19 -3.87
N LEU A 62 4.32 -5.85 -4.00
CA LEU A 62 5.01 -5.18 -5.10
C LEU A 62 6.52 -5.39 -5.06
N ARG A 63 7.13 -5.25 -3.88
CA ARG A 63 8.56 -5.49 -3.70
C ARG A 63 8.94 -6.89 -4.18
N THR A 64 8.19 -7.90 -3.73
CA THR A 64 8.43 -9.29 -4.12
C THR A 64 8.28 -9.50 -5.62
N GLY A 65 7.28 -8.86 -6.25
CA GLY A 65 7.09 -8.91 -7.70
C GLY A 65 8.28 -8.31 -8.47
N LEU A 66 8.75 -7.13 -8.07
CA LEU A 66 9.89 -6.45 -8.70
C LEU A 66 11.22 -7.19 -8.45
N GLU A 67 11.46 -7.67 -7.24
CA GLU A 67 12.63 -8.51 -6.91
C GLU A 67 12.66 -9.77 -7.79
N GLY A 68 11.50 -10.38 -8.04
CA GLY A 68 11.36 -11.54 -8.92
C GLY A 68 11.69 -11.28 -10.39
N LEU A 69 11.64 -10.02 -10.84
CA LEU A 69 12.07 -9.61 -12.18
C LEU A 69 13.53 -9.13 -12.25
N GLY A 70 14.27 -9.24 -11.14
CA GLY A 70 15.66 -8.79 -11.06
C GLY A 70 15.83 -7.34 -10.63
N GLY A 71 14.77 -6.66 -10.19
CA GLY A 71 14.81 -5.30 -9.62
C GLY A 71 15.41 -5.20 -8.21
N SER A 72 16.09 -6.25 -7.74
CA SER A 72 16.69 -6.28 -6.41
C SER A 72 17.76 -5.19 -6.29
N GLY A 73 17.49 -4.17 -5.48
CA GLY A 73 18.43 -3.06 -5.22
C GLY A 73 18.19 -1.80 -6.03
N ASP A 74 17.15 -1.75 -6.87
CA ASP A 74 16.71 -0.47 -7.42
C ASP A 74 16.07 0.42 -6.34
N THR A 75 16.01 1.73 -6.60
CA THR A 75 15.52 2.70 -5.62
C THR A 75 14.04 2.49 -5.28
N VAL A 76 13.24 1.97 -6.22
CA VAL A 76 11.81 1.72 -6.04
C VAL A 76 11.59 0.58 -5.06
N THR A 77 12.27 -0.54 -5.27
CA THR A 77 12.29 -1.71 -4.39
C THR A 77 12.82 -1.34 -3.01
N ALA A 78 13.87 -0.50 -2.94
CA ALA A 78 14.38 0.04 -1.67
C ALA A 78 13.35 0.94 -0.95
N ALA A 79 12.62 1.78 -1.69
CA ALA A 79 11.55 2.62 -1.15
C ALA A 79 10.37 1.77 -0.64
N LEU A 80 9.97 0.74 -1.39
CA LEU A 80 8.94 -0.21 -0.98
C LEU A 80 9.34 -0.94 0.31
N ALA A 81 10.57 -1.45 0.37
CA ALA A 81 11.11 -2.14 1.55
C ALA A 81 11.09 -1.23 2.79
N ARG A 82 11.64 -0.01 2.66
CA ARG A 82 11.69 0.97 3.74
C ARG A 82 10.30 1.35 4.26
N ASN A 83 9.36 1.65 3.38
CA ASN A 83 8.00 2.01 3.81
C ASN A 83 7.28 0.82 4.46
N ALA A 84 7.50 -0.40 3.97
CA ALA A 84 6.93 -1.60 4.58
C ALA A 84 7.50 -1.84 5.98
N GLU A 85 8.79 -1.56 6.20
CA GLU A 85 9.41 -1.65 7.52
C GLU A 85 8.89 -0.59 8.49
N LEU A 86 8.82 0.68 8.06
CA LEU A 86 8.28 1.78 8.86
C LEU A 86 6.82 1.52 9.26
N LEU A 87 5.98 1.17 8.30
CA LEU A 87 4.57 0.90 8.54
C LEU A 87 4.39 -0.37 9.40
N GLY A 88 5.21 -1.39 9.16
CA GLY A 88 5.21 -2.61 9.97
C GLY A 88 5.60 -2.35 11.42
N SER A 89 6.58 -1.47 11.68
CA SER A 89 7.02 -1.11 13.04
C SER A 89 5.97 -0.27 13.77
N ALA A 90 5.30 0.62 13.05
CA ALA A 90 4.16 1.37 13.57
C ALA A 90 3.00 0.44 13.97
N LEU A 91 2.68 -0.54 13.12
CA LEU A 91 1.67 -1.55 13.40
C LEU A 91 2.07 -2.46 14.56
N ASP A 92 3.33 -2.87 14.69
CA ASP A 92 3.81 -3.62 15.87
C ASP A 92 3.53 -2.87 17.17
N SER A 93 3.79 -1.57 17.16
CA SER A 93 3.51 -0.69 18.30
C SER A 93 2.01 -0.58 18.57
N ALA A 94 1.20 -0.46 17.52
CA ALA A 94 -0.26 -0.36 17.62
C ALA A 94 -0.91 -1.66 18.15
N HIS A 95 -0.43 -2.82 17.69
CA HIS A 95 -0.92 -4.13 18.11
C HIS A 95 -0.28 -4.64 19.41
N ALA A 96 0.75 -3.96 19.92
CA ALA A 96 1.60 -4.39 21.04
C ALA A 96 2.28 -5.77 20.83
N THR A 97 2.42 -6.22 19.57
CA THR A 97 3.07 -7.48 19.19
C THR A 97 3.29 -7.53 17.68
N ALA A 98 4.25 -8.33 17.21
CA ALA A 98 4.46 -8.63 15.79
C ALA A 98 3.47 -9.64 15.19
N ARG A 99 2.67 -10.32 16.02
CA ARG A 99 1.79 -11.42 15.59
C ARG A 99 0.67 -11.02 14.63
N TRP A 100 0.35 -9.73 14.51
CA TRP A 100 -0.64 -9.27 13.53
C TRP A 100 -0.21 -9.57 12.10
N ARG A 101 1.10 -9.65 11.81
CA ARG A 101 1.62 -9.96 10.47
C ARG A 101 1.09 -11.28 9.93
N ASP A 102 0.94 -12.28 10.80
CA ASP A 102 0.46 -13.63 10.45
C ASP A 102 -1.08 -13.72 10.39
N HIS A 103 -1.78 -12.70 10.87
CA HIS A 103 -3.22 -12.73 11.11
C HIS A 103 -3.98 -11.53 10.52
N HIS A 104 -3.28 -10.66 9.77
CA HIS A 104 -3.88 -9.48 9.16
C HIS A 104 -4.96 -9.92 8.17
N VAL A 105 -6.09 -9.20 8.16
CA VAL A 105 -7.22 -9.57 7.32
C VAL A 105 -7.03 -8.96 5.94
N THR A 106 -6.85 -9.79 4.91
CA THR A 106 -6.80 -9.32 3.52
C THR A 106 -8.19 -8.93 3.03
N MET A 107 -8.36 -7.68 2.62
CA MET A 107 -9.63 -7.17 2.08
C MET A 107 -9.84 -7.59 0.61
N PRO A 108 -11.09 -7.64 0.08
CA PRO A 108 -11.36 -8.05 -1.30
C PRO A 108 -10.55 -7.31 -2.37
N ALA A 109 -10.43 -5.98 -2.29
CA ALA A 109 -9.60 -5.19 -3.21
C ALA A 109 -8.11 -5.56 -3.14
N MET A 110 -7.62 -5.97 -1.96
CA MET A 110 -6.24 -6.43 -1.81
C MET A 110 -6.03 -7.81 -2.45
N LEU A 111 -7.03 -8.69 -2.44
CA LEU A 111 -6.97 -9.95 -3.20
C LEU A 111 -6.88 -9.70 -4.71
N GLN A 112 -7.68 -8.76 -5.22
CA GLN A 112 -7.63 -8.35 -6.64
C GLN A 112 -6.27 -7.74 -6.99
N PHE A 113 -5.74 -6.87 -6.12
CA PHE A 113 -4.41 -6.29 -6.28
C PHE A 113 -3.32 -7.36 -6.32
N ARG A 114 -3.31 -8.31 -5.37
CA ARG A 114 -2.36 -9.43 -5.35
C ARG A 114 -2.42 -10.25 -6.63
N ARG A 115 -3.63 -10.52 -7.12
CA ARG A 115 -3.83 -11.21 -8.40
C ARG A 115 -3.21 -10.42 -9.56
N ARG A 116 -3.50 -9.11 -9.67
CA ARG A 116 -2.93 -8.26 -10.73
C ARG A 116 -1.40 -8.21 -10.67
N VAL A 117 -0.81 -8.06 -9.48
CA VAL A 117 0.65 -8.08 -9.30
C VAL A 117 1.24 -9.42 -9.72
N ASN A 118 0.62 -10.54 -9.35
CA ASN A 118 1.10 -11.87 -9.75
C ASN A 118 0.99 -12.09 -11.26
N GLU A 119 -0.09 -11.61 -11.90
CA GLU A 119 -0.26 -11.65 -13.36
C GLU A 119 0.84 -10.85 -14.07
N MET A 120 1.13 -9.62 -13.60
CA MET A 120 2.22 -8.80 -14.14
C MET A 120 3.59 -9.45 -13.93
N ALA A 121 3.86 -9.98 -12.74
CA ALA A 121 5.13 -10.67 -12.45
C ALA A 121 5.32 -11.92 -13.32
N ALA A 122 4.27 -12.74 -13.49
CA ALA A 122 4.30 -13.89 -14.37
C ALA A 122 4.50 -13.50 -15.85
N GLY A 123 3.91 -12.37 -16.26
CA GLY A 123 4.08 -11.78 -17.58
C GLY A 123 5.40 -11.02 -17.79
N LYS A 124 6.26 -10.91 -16.77
CA LYS A 124 7.48 -10.09 -16.76
C LYS A 124 7.22 -8.61 -17.08
N ASP A 125 6.05 -8.11 -16.68
CA ASP A 125 5.63 -6.73 -16.88
C ASP A 125 6.20 -5.82 -15.77
N ALA A 126 7.45 -5.41 -15.96
CA ALA A 126 8.10 -4.48 -15.04
C ALA A 126 7.45 -3.09 -15.07
N ILE A 127 6.98 -2.62 -16.23
CA ILE A 127 6.38 -1.29 -16.39
C ILE A 127 5.11 -1.18 -15.54
N GLY A 128 4.23 -2.18 -15.62
CA GLY A 128 3.02 -2.24 -14.81
C GLY A 128 3.32 -2.32 -13.32
N LEU A 129 4.29 -3.15 -12.90
CA LEU A 129 4.70 -3.21 -11.49
C LEU A 129 5.20 -1.86 -10.94
N HIS A 130 5.97 -1.13 -11.75
CA HIS A 130 6.43 0.21 -11.41
C HIS A 130 5.28 1.22 -11.31
N ALA A 131 4.30 1.17 -12.22
CA ALA A 131 3.11 2.00 -12.15
C ALA A 131 2.35 1.76 -10.83
N HIS A 132 2.13 0.50 -10.45
CA HIS A 132 1.48 0.18 -9.17
C HIS A 132 2.31 0.62 -7.96
N ALA A 133 3.64 0.55 -8.05
CA ALA A 133 4.53 1.03 -7.00
C ALA A 133 4.43 2.54 -6.80
N VAL A 134 4.37 3.34 -7.88
CA VAL A 134 4.16 4.80 -7.82
C VAL A 134 2.88 5.12 -7.05
N VAL A 135 1.76 4.52 -7.46
CA VAL A 135 0.46 4.78 -6.82
C VAL A 135 0.47 4.35 -5.35
N ARG A 136 1.03 3.18 -5.05
CA ARG A 136 1.06 2.66 -3.68
C ARG A 136 1.89 3.55 -2.76
N LEU A 137 3.07 3.97 -3.21
CA LEU A 137 3.95 4.89 -2.47
C LEU A 137 3.29 6.26 -2.28
N ALA A 138 2.64 6.80 -3.32
CA ALA A 138 1.88 8.04 -3.23
C ALA A 138 0.76 7.96 -2.19
N ALA A 139 0.02 6.85 -2.19
CA ALA A 139 -1.08 6.63 -1.24
C ALA A 139 -0.59 6.51 0.20
N VAL A 140 0.52 5.80 0.42
CA VAL A 140 1.17 5.67 1.72
C VAL A 140 1.67 7.03 2.23
N ALA A 141 2.33 7.81 1.36
CA ALA A 141 2.81 9.15 1.69
C ALA A 141 1.68 10.18 1.90
N ALA A 142 0.46 9.88 1.45
CA ALA A 142 -0.71 10.67 1.77
C ALA A 142 -1.20 10.34 3.20
N CYS A 143 -1.27 9.06 3.57
CA CYS A 143 -1.96 8.56 4.78
C CYS A 143 -1.73 9.42 6.04
N PRO A 144 -2.80 9.79 6.79
CA PRO A 144 -2.74 10.80 7.86
C PRO A 144 -2.21 10.24 9.19
N VAL A 145 -1.31 9.25 9.17
CA VAL A 145 -0.80 8.60 10.39
C VAL A 145 0.38 9.39 10.94
N ALA A 146 0.39 9.61 12.26
CA ALA A 146 1.40 10.40 12.97
C ALA A 146 2.74 9.66 13.13
N HIS A 147 3.43 9.39 12.03
CA HIS A 147 4.80 8.88 12.05
C HIS A 147 5.64 9.70 11.07
N GLU A 148 6.95 9.75 11.31
CA GLU A 148 7.98 10.37 10.47
C GLU A 148 8.11 9.64 9.12
N MET A 149 7.01 9.47 8.38
CA MET A 149 7.03 9.11 6.98
C MET A 149 7.46 10.37 6.22
N ALA A 150 8.76 10.68 6.34
CA ALA A 150 9.42 11.69 5.53
C ALA A 150 8.95 11.49 4.09
N GLN A 151 8.49 12.57 3.46
CA GLN A 151 7.92 12.58 2.11
C GLN A 151 8.87 11.85 1.17
N ILE A 152 8.61 10.55 0.94
CA ILE A 152 9.35 9.81 -0.05
C ILE A 152 8.85 10.36 -1.36
N ASP A 153 9.80 10.94 -2.05
CA ASP A 153 9.60 11.37 -3.40
C ASP A 153 9.96 10.19 -4.32
N PRO A 154 8.99 9.38 -4.80
CA PRO A 154 9.27 8.28 -5.72
C PRO A 154 9.80 8.76 -7.08
N ARG A 155 9.87 10.09 -7.31
CA ARG A 155 10.15 10.74 -8.60
C ARG A 155 11.46 10.34 -9.29
N ARG A 156 12.45 9.74 -8.62
CA ARG A 156 13.81 9.68 -9.19
C ARG A 156 14.16 8.48 -10.06
N ASP A 157 13.39 7.38 -10.04
CA ASP A 157 13.85 6.12 -10.66
C ASP A 157 12.83 5.43 -11.58
N ILE A 158 11.67 6.06 -11.81
CA ILE A 158 10.67 5.64 -12.80
C ILE A 158 10.39 6.84 -13.69
N THR A 159 11.42 7.32 -14.38
CA THR A 159 11.30 8.52 -15.23
C THR A 159 11.32 8.20 -16.69
N CYS A 160 11.77 7.02 -17.13
CA CYS A 160 11.96 6.73 -18.54
C CYS A 160 11.34 5.39 -18.96
N VAL A 161 10.60 5.39 -20.07
CA VAL A 161 10.12 4.19 -20.78
C VAL A 161 10.63 4.18 -22.23
N LEU A 162 10.60 3.02 -22.92
CA LEU A 162 11.32 2.85 -24.19
C LEU A 162 10.46 3.06 -25.45
N SER A 163 9.13 3.07 -25.30
CA SER A 163 8.20 3.17 -26.42
C SER A 163 6.93 3.99 -26.07
N THR A 164 6.06 4.23 -27.07
CA THR A 164 4.77 4.91 -26.82
C THR A 164 3.81 3.95 -26.14
N GLU A 165 3.84 2.69 -26.58
CA GLU A 165 3.05 1.61 -26.01
C GLU A 165 3.38 1.41 -24.53
N ASP A 166 4.66 1.52 -24.16
CA ASP A 166 5.09 1.46 -22.75
C ASP A 166 4.57 2.63 -21.92
N GLU A 167 4.51 3.84 -22.49
CA GLU A 167 3.96 5.04 -21.83
C GLU A 167 2.45 4.91 -21.63
N GLU A 168 1.73 4.46 -22.66
CA GLU A 168 0.29 4.21 -22.61
C GLU A 168 -0.05 3.11 -21.59
N HIS A 169 0.70 2.01 -21.62
CA HIS A 169 0.56 0.91 -20.66
C HIS A 169 0.85 1.36 -19.23
N PHE A 170 1.91 2.18 -19.03
CA PHE A 170 2.19 2.76 -17.73
C PHE A 170 1.02 3.61 -17.22
N ALA A 171 0.46 4.49 -18.06
CA ALA A 171 -0.69 5.31 -17.69
C ALA A 171 -1.96 4.50 -17.40
N GLU A 172 -2.19 3.41 -18.15
CA GLU A 172 -3.29 2.47 -17.90
C GLU A 172 -3.13 1.81 -16.52
N GLU A 173 -1.93 1.31 -16.21
CA GLU A 173 -1.67 0.66 -14.93
C GLU A 173 -1.70 1.63 -13.74
N ILE A 174 -1.30 2.89 -13.92
CA ILE A 174 -1.52 3.95 -12.92
C ILE A 174 -3.02 4.09 -12.60
N SER A 175 -3.86 4.09 -13.63
CA SER A 175 -5.32 4.22 -13.48
C SER A 175 -5.91 3.01 -12.76
N ASN A 176 -5.51 1.80 -13.17
CA ASN A 176 -5.91 0.54 -12.53
C ASN A 176 -5.49 0.49 -11.04
N ALA A 177 -4.24 0.83 -10.75
CA ALA A 177 -3.72 0.87 -9.40
C ALA A 177 -4.45 1.89 -8.52
N THR A 178 -4.80 3.06 -9.07
CA THR A 178 -5.56 4.10 -8.37
C THR A 178 -6.93 3.60 -7.93
N LEU A 179 -7.65 2.93 -8.83
CA LEU A 179 -8.95 2.34 -8.51
C LEU A 179 -8.86 1.32 -7.39
N LEU A 180 -7.84 0.46 -7.41
CA LEU A 180 -7.63 -0.56 -6.37
C LEU A 180 -7.32 0.05 -5.00
N VAL A 181 -6.51 1.12 -4.94
CA VAL A 181 -6.24 1.85 -3.70
C VAL A 181 -7.51 2.48 -3.11
N LEU A 182 -8.33 3.12 -3.95
CA LEU A 182 -9.59 3.72 -3.49
C LEU A 182 -10.61 2.65 -3.05
N ALA A 183 -10.70 1.53 -3.78
CA ALA A 183 -11.55 0.40 -3.43
C ALA A 183 -11.15 -0.22 -2.08
N GLN A 184 -9.85 -0.33 -1.79
CA GLN A 184 -9.35 -0.81 -0.50
C GLN A 184 -9.86 0.05 0.67
N GLY A 185 -9.84 1.38 0.54
CA GLY A 185 -10.40 2.28 1.55
C GLY A 185 -11.91 2.05 1.76
N ALA A 186 -12.65 1.82 0.67
CA ALA A 186 -14.08 1.52 0.72
C ALA A 186 -14.37 0.18 1.40
N ASP A 187 -13.58 -0.87 1.12
CA ASP A 187 -13.71 -2.19 1.75
C ASP A 187 -13.52 -2.10 3.26
N VAL A 188 -12.48 -1.40 3.72
CA VAL A 188 -12.25 -1.19 5.16
C VAL A 188 -13.42 -0.42 5.79
N CYS A 189 -13.90 0.64 5.13
CA CYS A 189 -15.05 1.39 5.64
C CYS A 189 -16.28 0.50 5.84
N ARG A 190 -16.54 -0.40 4.89
CA ARG A 190 -17.66 -1.32 4.90
C ARG A 190 -17.49 -2.39 5.99
N ALA A 191 -16.32 -3.02 6.06
CA ALA A 191 -16.02 -4.07 7.03
C ALA A 191 -16.13 -3.58 8.49
N TYR A 192 -15.78 -2.30 8.73
CA TYR A 192 -15.83 -1.69 10.05
C TYR A 192 -16.97 -0.67 10.19
N GLN A 193 -18.06 -0.84 9.44
CA GLN A 193 -19.29 -0.08 9.64
C GLN A 193 -20.03 -0.62 10.88
N GLY A 194 -20.45 0.28 11.77
CA GLY A 194 -21.19 -0.11 12.99
C GLY A 194 -20.35 -0.77 14.09
N VAL A 195 -19.05 -0.97 13.88
CA VAL A 195 -18.12 -1.39 14.94
C VAL A 195 -17.94 -0.24 15.91
N ASN A 196 -18.31 -0.46 17.18
CA ASN A 196 -18.26 0.57 18.21
C ASN A 196 -16.84 1.14 18.36
N ARG A 197 -16.72 2.47 18.42
CA ARG A 197 -15.45 3.19 18.62
C ARG A 197 -14.74 2.74 19.90
N ALA A 198 -15.53 2.40 20.93
CA ALA A 198 -15.07 1.92 22.23
C ALA A 198 -14.74 0.42 22.26
N SER A 199 -15.03 -0.36 21.20
CA SER A 199 -14.56 -1.76 21.07
C SER A 199 -13.03 -1.86 20.86
N SER A 200 -12.35 -0.73 20.89
CA SER A 200 -10.91 -0.57 20.87
C SER A 200 -10.45 -0.05 22.24
N CYS A 201 -9.46 -0.61 22.92
CA CYS A 201 -8.13 -0.94 22.39
C CYS A 201 -7.49 -2.24 22.94
N ALA A 202 -8.19 -3.00 23.78
CA ALA A 202 -7.68 -4.22 24.41
C ALA A 202 -8.78 -5.29 24.63
N ILE A 203 -9.99 -5.03 24.16
CA ILE A 203 -11.20 -5.67 24.69
C ILE A 203 -11.36 -7.12 24.22
N THR A 204 -10.79 -7.54 23.09
CA THR A 204 -10.84 -8.97 22.72
C THR A 204 -9.72 -9.76 23.41
N ALA A 205 -8.46 -9.31 23.38
CA ALA A 205 -7.34 -10.08 23.94
C ALA A 205 -7.24 -10.02 25.49
N ALA A 206 -7.70 -8.95 26.14
CA ALA A 206 -7.75 -8.86 27.61
C ALA A 206 -9.01 -9.49 28.18
N ALA A 207 -10.17 -9.43 27.50
CA ALA A 207 -11.36 -10.16 27.93
C ALA A 207 -11.20 -11.68 27.71
N ILE A 208 -10.55 -12.11 26.63
CA ILE A 208 -10.18 -13.53 26.44
C ILE A 208 -9.17 -13.97 27.52
N ARG A 209 -8.16 -13.16 27.86
CA ARG A 209 -7.23 -13.49 28.96
C ARG A 209 -7.89 -13.53 30.33
N ARG A 210 -8.86 -12.64 30.63
CA ARG A 210 -9.68 -12.70 31.86
C ARG A 210 -10.63 -13.89 31.88
N ALA A 211 -11.26 -14.23 30.76
CA ALA A 211 -12.13 -15.39 30.65
C ALA A 211 -11.33 -16.70 30.85
N LEU A 212 -10.13 -16.80 30.29
CA LEU A 212 -9.26 -17.97 30.43
C LEU A 212 -8.57 -18.10 31.80
N SER A 213 -8.43 -17.01 32.55
CA SER A 213 -7.87 -17.04 33.91
C SER A 213 -8.93 -17.26 35.00
N GLN A 214 -10.19 -16.89 34.77
CA GLN A 214 -11.30 -17.15 35.70
C GLN A 214 -11.87 -18.58 35.59
N SER A 215 -11.63 -19.30 34.49
CA SER A 215 -12.03 -20.71 34.35
C SER A 215 -10.98 -21.70 34.88
N GLY A 216 -9.87 -21.21 35.47
CA GLY A 216 -8.78 -22.02 36.02
C GLY A 216 -8.69 -22.05 37.56
N GLU A 217 -9.50 -21.25 38.26
CA GLU A 217 -9.56 -21.20 39.73
C GLU A 217 -10.99 -21.50 40.20
N ALA A 218 -11.44 -22.73 39.99
CA ALA A 218 -12.50 -23.36 40.77
C ALA A 218 -12.33 -24.89 40.65
N GLN A 219 -11.35 -25.38 41.40
CA GLN A 219 -11.53 -26.61 42.17
C GLN A 219 -12.65 -26.37 43.19
#